data_AF-A0A817R290-F1
#
_entry.id   AF-A0A817R290-F1
#
_cell.length_a   1.000
_cell.length_b   1.000
_cell.length_c   1.000
_cell.angle_alpha   90.00
_cell.angle_beta   90.00
_cell.angle_gamma   90.00
#
_symmetry.space_group_name_H-M   'P 1'
#
loop_
_entity.id
_entity.type
_entity.pdbx_description
1 polymer ?
#
loop_
_entity_poly.entity_id
_entity_poly.type
_entity_poly.pdbx_seq_one_letter_code
_entity_poly.pdbx_strand_id
1 'polypeptide(L)'
;MARCELYGARSAYYSSHEDHQSPIIISSSDPKKPSIKIGDIHIDSSSRIFDSQKSFVGLIIYSCKNKNEFKLGEVHCRTGDIYIKQSDWILCNIKKRSKHGDYVHGRLFFSIFKRWKEKKLEFVGAGFSYNDGQWKFNSNTLNTMNPNNDDTYHDTYKGLHPIEKRLIKRELTPEWVFELQEQFGEDLAKFQVEFGGISEELNKIKIGIKKAKEEIKSSNEIMASARARLRSANQLMASSNELMASSNELMASAKTHLASSNELVESSNARIESASLKKGLALEKMNEIEKKIDATKTIRAEIDNYWNDLINKEIEKRNKCHCTRS
;
A
#
# COMPACT_ATOMS: atom_id res chain seq x y z
N MET A 1 -17.67 -34.61 17.00
CA MET A 1 -18.92 -34.81 17.78
C MET A 1 -19.19 -33.54 18.58
N ALA A 2 -20.10 -32.70 18.11
CA ALA A 2 -20.77 -31.69 18.91
C ALA A 2 -22.15 -31.47 18.27
N ARG A 3 -23.17 -31.62 19.10
CA ARG A 3 -24.59 -31.85 18.76
C ARG A 3 -25.22 -30.66 18.03
N CYS A 4 -25.94 -31.00 16.98
CA CYS A 4 -26.99 -30.19 16.37
C CYS A 4 -28.24 -30.33 17.25
N GLU A 5 -28.52 -29.34 18.10
CA GLU A 5 -29.75 -29.25 18.89
C GLU A 5 -30.28 -27.82 18.82
N LEU A 6 -30.96 -27.47 17.72
CA LEU A 6 -31.82 -26.28 17.62
C LEU A 6 -32.94 -26.55 16.60
N TYR A 7 -33.78 -27.56 16.89
CA TYR A 7 -35.12 -27.68 16.31
C TYR A 7 -36.12 -27.97 17.44
N GLY A 8 -36.18 -27.03 18.39
CA GLY A 8 -37.18 -27.00 19.44
C GLY A 8 -38.31 -26.04 19.06
N ALA A 9 -39.49 -26.62 18.82
CA ALA A 9 -40.81 -26.02 19.03
C ALA A 9 -41.07 -24.59 18.49
N ARG A 10 -41.71 -24.52 17.31
CA ARG A 10 -42.79 -23.54 17.06
C ARG A 10 -43.91 -24.24 16.29
N SER A 11 -44.69 -25.02 17.03
CA SER A 11 -46.12 -25.19 16.74
C SER A 11 -46.79 -23.85 17.03
N ALA A 12 -46.81 -22.97 16.04
CA ALA A 12 -47.65 -21.78 16.04
C ALA A 12 -48.65 -21.97 14.90
N TYR A 13 -49.88 -22.30 15.26
CA TYR A 13 -51.05 -22.02 14.44
C TYR A 13 -51.05 -20.50 14.18
N TYR A 14 -50.46 -20.07 13.07
CA TYR A 14 -50.80 -18.80 12.48
C TYR A 14 -51.99 -19.05 11.56
N SER A 15 -53.18 -18.86 12.14
CA SER A 15 -54.34 -18.47 11.36
C SER A 15 -54.03 -17.08 10.82
N SER A 16 -53.71 -16.99 9.54
CA SER A 16 -53.65 -15.72 8.82
C SER A 16 -55.07 -15.17 8.71
N HIS A 17 -55.49 -14.42 9.72
CA HIS A 17 -56.48 -13.38 9.54
C HIS A 17 -55.82 -12.23 8.77
N GLU A 18 -56.57 -11.67 7.81
CA GLU A 18 -56.24 -10.50 6.98
C GLU A 18 -55.49 -10.75 5.67
N ASP A 19 -56.11 -11.53 4.78
CA ASP A 19 -56.18 -11.18 3.36
C ASP A 19 -57.39 -11.93 2.75
N HIS A 20 -58.60 -11.41 2.94
CA HIS A 20 -59.79 -11.94 2.25
C HIS A 20 -59.73 -11.56 0.77
N GLN A 21 -58.76 -12.12 0.03
CA GLN A 21 -58.86 -12.18 -1.42
C GLN A 21 -60.11 -13.00 -1.75
N SER A 22 -60.99 -12.42 -2.56
CA SER A 22 -62.19 -13.11 -3.05
C SER A 22 -61.81 -14.50 -3.55
N PRO A 23 -62.59 -15.55 -3.22
CA PRO A 23 -62.26 -16.91 -3.60
C PRO A 23 -62.09 -17.00 -5.13
N ILE A 24 -61.03 -17.67 -5.58
CA ILE A 24 -60.82 -17.91 -7.01
C ILE A 24 -61.92 -18.86 -7.48
N ILE A 25 -62.64 -18.49 -8.53
CA ILE A 25 -63.72 -19.30 -9.09
C ILE A 25 -63.25 -19.92 -10.40
N ILE A 26 -63.04 -21.23 -10.41
CA ILE A 26 -62.81 -22.00 -11.64
C ILE A 26 -64.18 -22.46 -12.14
N SER A 27 -64.59 -21.93 -13.30
CA SER A 27 -65.85 -22.30 -13.95
C SER A 27 -65.65 -23.45 -14.94
N SER A 28 -66.63 -24.33 -15.01
CA SER A 28 -66.73 -25.36 -16.05
C SER A 28 -67.34 -24.76 -17.32
N SER A 29 -66.87 -25.17 -18.49
CA SER A 29 -67.50 -24.95 -19.79
C SER A 29 -68.79 -25.76 -19.97
N ASP A 30 -68.95 -26.85 -19.20
CA ASP A 30 -70.22 -27.57 -19.06
C ASP A 30 -71.06 -26.96 -17.92
N PRO A 31 -72.23 -26.37 -18.23
CA PRO A 31 -73.09 -25.70 -17.25
C PRO A 31 -73.72 -26.66 -16.23
N LYS A 32 -73.66 -27.99 -16.46
CA LYS A 32 -74.16 -28.99 -15.50
C LYS A 32 -73.18 -29.26 -14.36
N LYS A 33 -71.92 -28.82 -14.48
CA LYS A 33 -70.90 -29.02 -13.44
C LYS A 33 -70.72 -27.77 -12.58
N PRO A 34 -70.51 -27.93 -11.26
CA PRO A 34 -70.42 -26.80 -10.33
C PRO A 34 -69.10 -26.04 -10.50
N SER A 35 -69.11 -24.72 -10.30
CA SER A 35 -67.87 -23.96 -10.18
C SER A 35 -67.08 -24.37 -8.93
N ILE A 36 -65.76 -24.40 -9.04
CA ILE A 36 -64.86 -24.70 -7.93
C ILE A 36 -64.41 -23.38 -7.33
N LYS A 37 -64.63 -23.20 -6.02
CA LYS A 37 -64.22 -22.01 -5.28
C LYS A 37 -62.98 -22.33 -4.44
N ILE A 38 -61.86 -21.70 -4.74
CA ILE A 38 -60.62 -21.82 -3.99
C ILE A 38 -60.55 -20.61 -3.06
N GLY A 39 -60.99 -20.78 -1.82
CA GLY A 39 -60.89 -19.75 -0.78
C GLY A 39 -59.52 -19.77 -0.10
N ASP A 40 -59.02 -20.97 0.19
CA ASP A 40 -57.76 -21.20 0.88
C ASP A 40 -57.00 -22.36 0.25
N ILE A 41 -55.69 -22.43 0.51
CA ILE A 41 -54.81 -23.54 0.15
C ILE A 41 -54.26 -24.17 1.42
N HIS A 42 -54.12 -25.49 1.42
CA HIS A 42 -53.73 -26.26 2.59
C HIS A 42 -52.63 -27.25 2.26
N ILE A 43 -51.46 -27.12 2.88
CA ILE A 43 -50.41 -28.14 2.74
C ILE A 43 -50.73 -29.29 3.68
N ASP A 44 -50.84 -30.50 3.11
CA ASP A 44 -51.06 -31.69 3.90
C ASP A 44 -49.94 -31.87 4.95
N SER A 45 -50.34 -32.33 6.13
CA SER A 45 -49.43 -32.50 7.27
C SER A 45 -48.28 -33.47 6.96
N SER A 46 -48.49 -34.47 6.10
CA SER A 46 -47.45 -35.40 5.66
C SER A 46 -46.51 -34.81 4.60
N SER A 47 -46.83 -33.62 4.10
CA SER A 47 -46.08 -32.85 3.10
C SER A 47 -45.34 -31.64 3.68
N ARG A 48 -45.30 -31.48 5.02
CA ARG A 48 -44.79 -30.27 5.71
C ARG A 48 -43.28 -30.01 5.70
N ILE A 49 -42.46 -30.85 5.07
CA ILE A 49 -41.00 -30.62 5.00
C ILE A 49 -40.61 -30.28 3.57
N PHE A 50 -40.77 -29.00 3.21
CA PHE A 50 -40.14 -28.45 2.01
C PHE A 50 -38.70 -28.06 2.33
N ASP A 51 -37.77 -28.38 1.42
CA ASP A 51 -36.34 -28.11 1.55
C ASP A 51 -35.85 -27.54 0.21
N SER A 52 -35.52 -26.25 0.17
CA SER A 52 -35.13 -25.58 -1.08
C SER A 52 -33.86 -26.15 -1.72
N GLN A 53 -33.11 -27.00 -1.03
CA GLN A 53 -31.94 -27.69 -1.58
C GLN A 53 -32.27 -29.01 -2.28
N LYS A 54 -33.54 -29.47 -2.23
CA LYS A 54 -33.97 -30.74 -2.81
C LYS A 54 -35.00 -30.55 -3.90
N SER A 55 -35.11 -31.55 -4.75
CA SER A 55 -36.12 -31.59 -5.80
C SER A 55 -37.43 -32.18 -5.28
N PHE A 56 -38.54 -31.51 -5.57
CA PHE A 56 -39.89 -31.92 -5.18
C PHE A 56 -40.82 -31.99 -6.38
N VAL A 57 -41.80 -32.89 -6.28
CA VAL A 57 -42.99 -32.90 -7.11
C VAL A 57 -44.20 -32.63 -6.23
N GLY A 58 -45.13 -31.86 -6.76
CA GLY A 58 -46.35 -31.43 -6.09
C GLY A 58 -47.60 -31.70 -6.91
N LEU A 59 -48.71 -31.80 -6.19
CA LEU A 59 -50.07 -31.93 -6.69
C LEU A 59 -50.98 -31.03 -5.85
N ILE A 60 -51.70 -30.13 -6.50
CA ILE A 60 -52.82 -29.41 -5.90
C ILE A 60 -54.14 -30.04 -6.34
N ILE A 61 -55.08 -30.19 -5.40
CA ILE A 61 -56.34 -30.91 -5.59
C ILE A 61 -57.51 -29.93 -5.50
N TYR A 62 -58.45 -30.06 -6.44
CA TYR A 62 -59.61 -29.18 -6.53
C TYR A 62 -60.93 -29.89 -6.30
N SER A 63 -61.21 -30.96 -7.04
CA SER A 63 -62.47 -31.69 -6.91
C SER A 63 -62.36 -33.12 -7.41
N CYS A 64 -63.29 -33.97 -6.97
CA CYS A 64 -63.48 -35.30 -7.54
C CYS A 64 -64.97 -35.65 -7.61
N LYS A 65 -65.43 -36.15 -8.77
CA LYS A 65 -66.85 -36.44 -9.06
C LYS A 65 -67.76 -35.25 -8.73
N ASN A 66 -67.30 -34.05 -9.12
CA ASN A 66 -67.97 -32.77 -8.88
C ASN A 66 -68.16 -32.40 -7.40
N LYS A 67 -67.41 -33.03 -6.49
CA LYS A 67 -67.38 -32.69 -5.06
C LYS A 67 -66.08 -31.96 -4.72
N ASN A 68 -66.22 -30.83 -4.04
CA ASN A 68 -65.11 -30.00 -3.55
C ASN A 68 -64.53 -30.53 -2.23
N GLU A 69 -65.21 -31.47 -1.58
CA GLU A 69 -64.74 -32.23 -0.43
C GLU A 69 -65.12 -33.69 -0.63
N PHE A 70 -64.14 -34.58 -0.56
CA PHE A 70 -64.32 -35.99 -0.89
C PHE A 70 -63.31 -36.88 -0.19
N LYS A 71 -63.65 -38.17 -0.08
CA LYS A 71 -62.70 -39.22 0.29
C LYS A 71 -62.34 -40.03 -0.94
N LEU A 72 -61.05 -40.22 -1.16
CA LEU A 72 -60.53 -41.12 -2.20
C LEU A 72 -59.64 -42.18 -1.55
N GLY A 73 -60.21 -43.37 -1.36
CA GLY A 73 -59.61 -44.36 -0.46
C GLY A 73 -59.72 -43.89 0.99
N GLU A 74 -58.59 -43.90 1.71
CA GLU A 74 -58.50 -43.44 3.10
C GLU A 74 -58.16 -41.94 3.22
N VAL A 75 -57.83 -41.29 2.10
CA VAL A 75 -57.41 -39.89 2.10
C VAL A 75 -58.64 -38.99 1.98
N HIS A 76 -58.76 -38.06 2.92
CA HIS A 76 -59.70 -36.96 2.86
C HIS A 76 -59.09 -35.80 2.07
N CYS A 77 -59.81 -35.29 1.09
CA CYS A 77 -59.37 -34.17 0.26
C CYS A 77 -60.43 -33.08 0.24
N ARG A 78 -59.97 -31.85 0.28
CA ARG A 78 -60.76 -30.64 0.00
C ARG A 78 -60.08 -29.80 -1.08
N THR A 79 -60.85 -28.92 -1.70
CA THR A 79 -60.34 -27.93 -2.65
C THR A 79 -59.18 -27.14 -2.03
N GLY A 80 -58.08 -27.04 -2.77
CA GLY A 80 -56.88 -26.32 -2.34
C GLY A 80 -55.86 -27.17 -1.58
N ASP A 81 -56.12 -28.46 -1.35
CA ASP A 81 -55.12 -29.33 -0.71
C ASP A 81 -53.90 -29.52 -1.61
N ILE A 82 -52.72 -29.21 -1.07
CA ILE A 82 -51.41 -29.40 -1.68
C ILE A 82 -50.71 -30.59 -1.03
N TYR A 83 -50.24 -31.48 -1.91
CA TYR A 83 -49.36 -32.59 -1.55
C TYR A 83 -48.03 -32.40 -2.27
N ILE A 84 -46.93 -32.42 -1.52
CA ILE A 84 -45.57 -32.45 -2.06
C ILE A 84 -44.80 -33.65 -1.55
N LYS A 85 -43.85 -34.12 -2.37
CA LYS A 85 -42.89 -35.15 -1.99
C LYS A 85 -41.59 -34.99 -2.76
N GLN A 86 -40.48 -35.40 -2.14
CA GLN A 86 -39.18 -35.39 -2.80
C GLN A 86 -39.22 -36.26 -4.06
N SER A 87 -38.74 -35.70 -5.17
CA SER A 87 -38.75 -36.34 -6.50
C SER A 87 -38.02 -37.68 -6.46
N ASP A 88 -36.83 -37.73 -5.85
CA ASP A 88 -36.02 -38.95 -5.76
C ASP A 88 -36.71 -40.05 -4.96
N TRP A 89 -37.34 -39.69 -3.83
CA TRP A 89 -38.09 -40.66 -3.04
C TRP A 89 -39.19 -41.32 -3.88
N ILE A 90 -39.93 -40.53 -4.67
CA ILE A 90 -40.99 -41.07 -5.55
C ILE A 90 -40.41 -41.95 -6.63
N LEU A 91 -39.31 -41.54 -7.26
CA LEU A 91 -38.68 -42.28 -8.33
C LEU A 91 -38.13 -43.64 -7.86
N CYS A 92 -37.61 -43.70 -6.63
CA CYS A 92 -37.09 -44.93 -6.01
C CYS A 92 -38.18 -45.85 -5.45
N ASN A 93 -39.26 -45.31 -4.87
CA ASN A 93 -40.22 -46.13 -4.10
C ASN A 93 -41.48 -46.52 -4.88
N ILE A 94 -41.85 -45.78 -5.92
CA ILE A 94 -43.09 -46.04 -6.68
C ILE A 94 -42.73 -46.49 -8.10
N LYS A 95 -43.09 -47.72 -8.46
CA LYS A 95 -42.84 -48.29 -9.80
C LYS A 95 -43.61 -47.52 -10.89
N LYS A 96 -43.06 -47.47 -12.12
CA LYS A 96 -43.73 -46.90 -13.29
C LYS A 96 -44.99 -47.73 -13.64
N ARG A 97 -46.07 -47.06 -14.04
CA ARG A 97 -47.31 -47.70 -14.51
C ARG A 97 -47.17 -48.30 -15.92
N SER A 98 -46.32 -47.74 -16.78
CA SER A 98 -46.07 -48.22 -18.15
C SER A 98 -44.60 -48.02 -18.56
N LYS A 99 -44.17 -48.70 -19.64
CA LYS A 99 -42.79 -48.63 -20.18
C LYS A 99 -42.44 -47.31 -20.88
N HIS A 100 -43.41 -46.46 -21.19
CA HIS A 100 -43.22 -45.26 -22.04
C HIS A 100 -43.66 -43.95 -21.36
N GLY A 101 -43.04 -43.61 -20.24
CA GLY A 101 -43.13 -42.25 -19.68
C GLY A 101 -42.83 -42.17 -18.18
N ASP A 102 -42.00 -41.22 -17.79
CA ASP A 102 -41.78 -40.83 -16.39
C ASP A 102 -42.86 -39.84 -15.94
N TYR A 103 -44.08 -40.34 -15.79
CA TYR A 103 -45.18 -39.53 -15.27
C TYR A 103 -45.06 -39.39 -13.74
N VAL A 104 -44.12 -38.56 -13.29
CA VAL A 104 -43.78 -38.37 -11.87
C VAL A 104 -45.01 -37.93 -11.05
N HIS A 105 -45.87 -37.07 -11.62
CA HIS A 105 -47.14 -36.69 -10.97
C HIS A 105 -48.10 -37.87 -10.77
N GLY A 106 -48.14 -38.85 -11.67
CA GLY A 106 -48.97 -40.05 -11.46
C GLY A 106 -48.42 -40.95 -10.37
N ARG A 107 -47.09 -40.99 -10.21
CA ARG A 107 -46.47 -41.70 -9.08
C ARG A 107 -46.73 -40.97 -7.75
N LEU A 108 -46.72 -39.63 -7.75
CA LEU A 108 -47.17 -38.83 -6.61
C LEU A 108 -48.64 -39.15 -6.26
N PHE A 109 -49.53 -39.14 -7.25
CA PHE A 109 -50.94 -39.50 -7.08
C PHE A 109 -51.09 -40.90 -6.46
N PHE A 110 -50.37 -41.90 -6.98
CA PHE A 110 -50.37 -43.24 -6.39
C PHE A 110 -49.84 -43.25 -4.95
N SER A 111 -48.80 -42.47 -4.65
CA SER A 111 -48.21 -42.42 -3.32
C SER A 111 -49.19 -41.88 -2.26
N ILE A 112 -50.07 -40.95 -2.66
CA ILE A 112 -51.11 -40.35 -1.84
C ILE A 112 -52.28 -41.33 -1.70
N PHE A 113 -52.90 -41.74 -2.81
CA PHE A 113 -54.17 -42.46 -2.81
C PHE A 113 -54.06 -44.00 -2.79
N LYS A 114 -52.84 -44.53 -2.86
CA LYS A 114 -52.54 -45.97 -3.00
C LYS A 114 -53.23 -46.63 -4.20
N ARG A 115 -53.55 -45.84 -5.23
CA ARG A 115 -54.15 -46.28 -6.49
C ARG A 115 -53.76 -45.36 -7.64
N TRP A 116 -53.78 -45.90 -8.86
CA TRP A 116 -53.53 -45.11 -10.06
C TRP A 116 -54.80 -44.36 -10.49
N LYS A 117 -54.67 -43.15 -11.05
CA LYS A 117 -55.80 -42.43 -11.64
C LYS A 117 -56.43 -43.26 -12.76
N GLU A 118 -57.72 -43.57 -12.62
CA GLU A 118 -58.52 -44.29 -13.62
C GLU A 118 -59.02 -43.31 -14.69
N LYS A 119 -59.23 -43.79 -15.92
CA LYS A 119 -59.65 -42.93 -17.05
C LYS A 119 -61.01 -42.23 -16.80
N LYS A 120 -61.93 -42.89 -16.09
CA LYS A 120 -63.28 -42.37 -15.78
C LYS A 120 -63.37 -41.70 -14.42
N LEU A 121 -62.25 -41.50 -13.74
CA LEU A 121 -62.24 -40.76 -12.48
C LEU A 121 -62.24 -39.26 -12.81
N GLU A 122 -63.40 -38.63 -12.69
CA GLU A 122 -63.56 -37.18 -12.71
C GLU A 122 -62.75 -36.57 -11.57
N PHE A 123 -61.48 -36.27 -11.80
CA PHE A 123 -60.55 -35.72 -10.80
C PHE A 123 -59.90 -34.47 -11.38
N VAL A 124 -60.10 -33.35 -10.70
CA VAL A 124 -59.59 -32.04 -11.05
C VAL A 124 -58.46 -31.66 -10.10
N GLY A 125 -57.29 -31.39 -10.66
CA GLY A 125 -56.08 -31.01 -9.94
C GLY A 125 -54.95 -30.66 -10.90
N ALA A 126 -53.85 -30.14 -10.37
CA ALA A 126 -52.72 -29.69 -11.17
C ALA A 126 -51.38 -30.09 -10.56
N GLY A 127 -50.42 -30.43 -11.42
CA GLY A 127 -49.06 -30.78 -11.02
C GLY A 127 -48.12 -29.59 -11.02
N PHE A 128 -47.17 -29.57 -10.09
CA PHE A 128 -46.04 -28.64 -10.12
C PHE A 128 -44.76 -29.36 -9.67
N SER A 129 -43.60 -28.79 -9.96
CA SER A 129 -42.34 -29.32 -9.44
C SER A 129 -41.40 -28.20 -9.03
N TYR A 130 -40.45 -28.53 -8.18
CA TYR A 130 -39.35 -27.67 -7.77
C TYR A 130 -38.07 -28.47 -7.99
N ASN A 131 -37.18 -28.00 -8.85
CA ASN A 131 -35.90 -28.68 -9.12
C ASN A 131 -34.82 -27.62 -9.28
N ASP A 132 -33.64 -27.87 -8.70
CA ASP A 132 -32.46 -27.01 -8.80
C ASP A 132 -32.73 -25.54 -8.45
N GLY A 133 -33.49 -25.30 -7.36
CA GLY A 133 -33.84 -23.95 -6.92
C GLY A 133 -35.03 -23.32 -7.66
N GLN A 134 -35.59 -23.99 -8.68
CA GLN A 134 -36.58 -23.39 -9.59
C GLN A 134 -37.94 -24.10 -9.58
N TRP A 135 -39.00 -23.31 -9.47
CA TRP A 135 -40.38 -23.76 -9.64
C TRP A 135 -40.71 -23.98 -11.12
N LYS A 136 -41.25 -25.15 -11.44
CA LYS A 136 -41.75 -25.52 -12.78
C LYS A 136 -43.24 -25.85 -12.70
N PHE A 137 -44.05 -25.04 -13.38
CA PHE A 137 -45.51 -25.14 -13.44
C PHE A 137 -45.98 -25.57 -14.84
N ASN A 138 -45.38 -26.66 -15.32
CA ASN A 138 -45.54 -27.13 -16.69
C ASN A 138 -46.68 -28.16 -16.84
N SER A 139 -47.30 -28.58 -15.74
CA SER A 139 -48.59 -29.25 -15.86
C SER A 139 -49.59 -28.18 -16.27
N ASN A 140 -50.31 -28.43 -17.35
CA ASN A 140 -51.60 -27.77 -17.52
C ASN A 140 -52.37 -28.03 -16.21
N THR A 141 -52.83 -26.99 -15.52
CA THR A 141 -54.08 -27.12 -14.78
C THR A 141 -55.02 -27.73 -15.81
N LEU A 142 -55.74 -28.81 -15.49
CA LEU A 142 -56.81 -29.30 -16.36
C LEU A 142 -56.32 -30.10 -17.60
N ASN A 143 -55.59 -31.19 -17.36
CA ASN A 143 -55.24 -32.17 -18.40
C ASN A 143 -56.45 -33.10 -18.68
N THR A 144 -57.12 -33.03 -19.83
CA THR A 144 -56.55 -33.13 -21.19
C THR A 144 -57.49 -32.55 -22.25
N MET A 145 -56.96 -31.78 -23.22
CA MET A 145 -57.59 -31.62 -24.54
C MET A 145 -57.48 -32.93 -25.32
N ASN A 146 -58.30 -33.90 -24.95
CA ASN A 146 -58.62 -35.02 -25.82
C ASN A 146 -60.11 -34.89 -26.10
N PRO A 147 -60.56 -34.76 -27.36
CA PRO A 147 -61.99 -34.66 -27.69
C PRO A 147 -62.81 -35.88 -27.22
N ASN A 148 -62.15 -36.94 -26.72
CA ASN A 148 -62.76 -38.13 -26.13
C ASN A 148 -62.66 -38.19 -24.58
N ASN A 149 -62.25 -37.12 -23.88
CA ASN A 149 -62.22 -37.07 -22.40
C ASN A 149 -63.13 -35.94 -21.88
N ASP A 150 -63.95 -36.29 -20.88
CA ASP A 150 -65.03 -35.49 -20.28
C ASP A 150 -64.57 -34.30 -19.39
N ASP A 151 -63.46 -33.64 -19.67
CA ASP A 151 -62.91 -32.58 -18.81
C ASP A 151 -63.31 -31.18 -19.29
N THR A 152 -64.14 -30.51 -18.50
CA THR A 152 -64.84 -29.27 -18.88
C THR A 152 -64.38 -28.07 -18.06
N TYR A 153 -63.45 -28.26 -17.13
CA TYR A 153 -62.82 -27.17 -16.42
C TYR A 153 -61.57 -26.81 -17.21
N HIS A 154 -61.54 -25.71 -17.96
CA HIS A 154 -60.34 -25.22 -18.65
C HIS A 154 -60.41 -23.70 -18.80
N ASP A 155 -59.32 -23.00 -18.48
CA ASP A 155 -59.06 -21.67 -19.00
C ASP A 155 -58.03 -21.82 -20.13
N THR A 156 -57.97 -20.90 -21.08
CA THR A 156 -57.15 -21.03 -22.30
C THR A 156 -55.63 -20.92 -22.05
N TYR A 157 -55.20 -21.01 -20.78
CA TYR A 157 -53.84 -20.76 -20.34
C TYR A 157 -52.96 -22.02 -20.43
N LYS A 158 -51.75 -21.87 -20.98
CA LYS A 158 -50.76 -22.96 -21.03
C LYS A 158 -49.98 -23.01 -19.71
N GLY A 159 -50.49 -23.76 -18.74
CA GLY A 159 -49.85 -24.03 -17.45
C GLY A 159 -50.69 -23.59 -16.26
N LEU A 160 -50.09 -23.59 -15.08
CA LEU A 160 -50.79 -23.16 -13.86
C LEU A 160 -51.20 -21.69 -13.91
N HIS A 161 -52.35 -21.30 -13.36
CA HIS A 161 -52.80 -19.90 -13.32
C HIS A 161 -51.84 -19.05 -12.46
N PRO A 162 -51.56 -17.78 -12.80
CA PRO A 162 -50.63 -16.94 -12.04
C PRO A 162 -50.90 -16.84 -10.54
N ILE A 163 -52.18 -16.79 -10.15
CA ILE A 163 -52.58 -16.77 -8.73
C ILE A 163 -52.27 -18.11 -8.05
N GLU A 164 -52.53 -19.25 -8.70
CA GLU A 164 -52.15 -20.57 -8.17
C GLU A 164 -50.62 -20.65 -7.94
N LYS A 165 -49.82 -20.14 -8.89
CA LYS A 165 -48.34 -20.07 -8.73
C LYS A 165 -47.94 -19.24 -7.52
N ARG A 166 -48.58 -18.09 -7.32
CA ARG A 166 -48.31 -17.19 -6.19
C ARG A 166 -48.63 -17.86 -4.86
N LEU A 167 -49.80 -18.50 -4.75
CA LEU A 167 -50.21 -19.17 -3.53
C LEU A 167 -49.29 -20.37 -3.23
N ILE A 168 -48.96 -21.22 -4.21
CA ILE A 168 -48.02 -22.34 -4.02
C ILE A 168 -46.65 -21.84 -3.54
N LYS A 169 -46.12 -20.78 -4.15
CA LYS A 169 -44.84 -20.17 -3.74
C LYS A 169 -44.92 -19.59 -2.33
N ARG A 170 -45.99 -18.88 -1.98
CA ARG A 170 -46.18 -18.31 -0.63
C ARG A 170 -46.20 -19.41 0.43
N GLU A 171 -46.97 -20.46 0.21
CA GLU A 171 -47.14 -21.53 1.20
C GLU A 171 -45.89 -22.41 1.34
N LEU A 172 -45.10 -22.59 0.26
CA LEU A 172 -43.97 -23.52 0.26
C LEU A 172 -42.59 -22.85 0.38
N THR A 173 -42.46 -21.54 0.19
CA THR A 173 -41.17 -20.83 0.30
C THR A 173 -41.23 -19.85 1.47
N PRO A 174 -40.23 -19.83 2.39
CA PRO A 174 -40.17 -18.82 3.45
C PRO A 174 -40.15 -17.41 2.87
N GLU A 175 -41.01 -16.52 3.38
CA GLU A 175 -41.28 -15.17 2.84
C GLU A 175 -40.02 -14.30 2.66
N TRP A 176 -38.98 -14.49 3.48
CA TRP A 176 -37.73 -13.72 3.44
C TRP A 176 -36.86 -13.94 2.19
N VAL A 177 -37.09 -15.01 1.41
CA VAL A 177 -36.24 -15.35 0.25
C VAL A 177 -36.60 -14.51 -1.00
N PHE A 178 -37.86 -14.10 -1.14
CA PHE A 178 -38.33 -13.38 -2.32
C PHE A 178 -37.89 -11.91 -2.33
N GLU A 179 -37.91 -11.24 -1.18
CA GLU A 179 -37.51 -9.83 -1.09
C GLU A 179 -35.99 -9.63 -1.23
N LEU A 180 -35.18 -10.61 -0.80
CA LEU A 180 -33.72 -10.50 -0.85
C LEU A 180 -33.13 -10.70 -2.26
N GLN A 181 -33.76 -11.50 -3.14
CA GLN A 181 -33.16 -11.82 -4.45
C GLN A 181 -33.28 -10.69 -5.48
N GLU A 182 -34.36 -9.93 -5.44
CA GLU A 182 -34.63 -8.88 -6.44
C GLU A 182 -33.93 -7.57 -6.09
N GLN A 183 -33.86 -7.22 -4.80
CA GLN A 183 -33.28 -5.96 -4.35
C GLN A 183 -31.74 -6.00 -4.22
N PHE A 184 -31.17 -7.13 -3.77
CA PHE A 184 -29.71 -7.19 -3.54
C PHE A 184 -28.89 -7.53 -4.78
N GLY A 185 -29.51 -8.00 -5.88
CA GLY A 185 -28.78 -8.35 -7.10
C GLY A 185 -28.14 -7.15 -7.78
N GLU A 186 -28.86 -6.02 -7.88
CA GLU A 186 -28.36 -4.80 -8.50
C GLU A 186 -27.36 -4.06 -7.60
N ASP A 187 -27.64 -4.00 -6.30
CA ASP A 187 -26.76 -3.36 -5.32
C ASP A 187 -25.40 -4.09 -5.21
N LEU A 188 -25.40 -5.42 -5.27
CA LEU A 188 -24.16 -6.21 -5.29
C LEU A 188 -23.31 -5.95 -6.54
N ALA A 189 -23.95 -5.84 -7.72
CA ALA A 189 -23.24 -5.56 -8.96
C ALA A 189 -22.61 -4.16 -8.94
N LYS A 190 -23.34 -3.16 -8.46
CA LYS A 190 -22.84 -1.79 -8.32
C LYS A 190 -21.69 -1.71 -7.32
N PHE A 191 -21.82 -2.38 -6.17
CA PHE A 191 -20.78 -2.43 -5.16
C PHE A 191 -19.49 -3.10 -5.68
N GLN A 192 -19.59 -4.17 -6.46
CA GLN A 192 -18.43 -4.82 -7.07
C GLN A 192 -17.67 -3.91 -8.03
N VAL A 193 -18.37 -3.11 -8.85
CA VAL A 193 -17.75 -2.14 -9.76
C VAL A 193 -17.04 -1.03 -8.98
N GLU A 194 -17.70 -0.45 -7.98
CA GLU A 194 -17.11 0.60 -7.14
C GLU A 194 -15.88 0.08 -6.37
N PHE A 195 -15.96 -1.12 -5.79
CA PHE A 195 -14.85 -1.73 -5.07
C PHE A 195 -13.66 -2.05 -5.99
N GLY A 196 -13.93 -2.46 -7.23
CA GLY A 196 -12.90 -2.64 -8.26
C GLY A 196 -12.13 -1.34 -8.54
N GLY A 197 -12.84 -0.22 -8.69
CA GLY A 197 -12.23 1.09 -8.89
C GLY A 197 -11.35 1.52 -7.71
N ILE A 198 -11.84 1.34 -6.47
CA ILE A 198 -11.07 1.64 -5.25
C ILE A 198 -9.79 0.79 -5.19
N SER A 199 -9.87 -0.49 -5.54
CA SER A 199 -8.71 -1.38 -5.57
C SER A 199 -7.64 -0.94 -6.57
N GLU A 200 -8.04 -0.39 -7.72
CA GLU A 200 -7.09 0.14 -8.72
C GLU A 200 -6.39 1.41 -8.20
N GLU A 201 -7.16 2.35 -7.62
CA GLU A 201 -6.62 3.57 -7.04
C GLU A 201 -5.66 3.29 -5.87
N LEU A 202 -5.99 2.32 -5.00
CA LEU A 202 -5.09 1.88 -3.93
C LEU A 202 -3.76 1.33 -4.48
N ASN A 203 -3.80 0.59 -5.59
CA ASN A 203 -2.58 0.10 -6.23
C ASN A 203 -1.73 1.25 -6.81
N LYS A 204 -2.35 2.26 -7.43
CA LYS A 204 -1.65 3.47 -7.91
C LYS A 204 -0.97 4.21 -6.76
N ILE A 205 -1.70 4.43 -5.66
CA ILE A 205 -1.16 5.06 -4.45
C ILE A 205 0.02 4.26 -3.89
N LYS A 206 -0.10 2.94 -3.79
CA LYS A 206 0.96 2.06 -3.29
C LYS A 206 2.24 2.15 -4.14
N ILE A 207 2.10 2.20 -5.47
CA ILE A 207 3.23 2.40 -6.39
C ILE A 207 3.85 3.80 -6.18
N GLY A 208 3.02 4.84 -6.06
CA GLY A 208 3.46 6.21 -5.78
C GLY A 208 4.26 6.33 -4.47
N ILE A 209 3.77 5.74 -3.38
CA ILE A 209 4.46 5.70 -2.08
C ILE A 209 5.82 5.00 -2.20
N LYS A 210 5.88 3.88 -2.93
CA LYS A 210 7.15 3.15 -3.14
C LYS A 210 8.16 4.02 -3.89
N LYS A 211 7.73 4.74 -4.93
CA LYS A 211 8.59 5.64 -5.70
C LYS A 211 9.10 6.80 -4.82
N ALA A 212 8.21 7.46 -4.09
CA ALA A 212 8.56 8.56 -3.19
C ALA A 212 9.57 8.11 -2.11
N LYS A 213 9.44 6.88 -1.59
CA LYS A 213 10.38 6.32 -0.62
C LYS A 213 11.81 6.20 -1.18
N GLU A 214 11.96 5.73 -2.41
CA GLU A 214 13.28 5.62 -3.05
C GLU A 214 13.87 7.00 -3.36
N GLU A 215 13.05 7.98 -3.76
CA GLU A 215 13.49 9.37 -3.97
C GLU A 215 14.00 10.01 -2.67
N ILE A 216 13.29 9.83 -1.55
CA ILE A 216 13.74 10.29 -0.23
C ILE A 216 15.05 9.64 0.17
N LYS A 217 15.21 8.33 -0.08
CA LYS A 217 16.46 7.62 0.20
C LYS A 217 17.64 8.20 -0.58
N SER A 218 17.47 8.38 -1.89
CA SER A 218 18.48 9.01 -2.76
C SER A 218 18.83 10.43 -2.29
N SER A 219 17.81 11.24 -1.95
CA SER A 219 18.02 12.59 -1.42
C SER A 219 18.84 12.60 -0.12
N ASN A 220 18.57 11.65 0.79
CA ASN A 220 19.32 11.50 2.04
C ASN A 220 20.79 11.13 1.79
N GLU A 221 21.08 10.27 0.80
CA GLU A 221 22.44 9.91 0.41
C GLU A 221 23.21 11.12 -0.15
N ILE A 222 22.57 11.94 -0.99
CA ILE A 222 23.13 13.20 -1.50
C ILE A 222 23.44 14.16 -0.35
N MET A 223 22.51 14.31 0.60
CA MET A 223 22.70 15.17 1.77
C MET A 223 23.84 14.70 2.67
N ALA A 224 24.00 13.39 2.86
CA ALA A 224 25.11 12.82 3.61
C ALA A 224 26.46 13.13 2.92
N SER A 225 26.53 12.97 1.60
CA SER A 225 27.72 13.31 0.80
C SER A 225 28.06 14.80 0.86
N ALA A 226 27.05 15.68 0.76
CA ALA A 226 27.23 17.13 0.89
C ALA A 226 27.77 17.52 2.28
N ARG A 227 27.25 16.91 3.35
CA ARG A 227 27.76 17.11 4.72
C ARG A 227 29.21 16.65 4.88
N ALA A 228 29.59 15.53 4.27
CA ALA A 228 30.97 15.06 4.29
C ALA A 228 31.92 16.04 3.60
N ARG A 229 31.56 16.55 2.42
CA ARG A 229 32.34 17.57 1.69
C ARG A 229 32.50 18.87 2.49
N LEU A 230 31.43 19.35 3.14
CA LEU A 230 31.50 20.52 4.01
C LEU A 230 32.46 20.34 5.19
N ARG A 231 32.49 19.16 5.81
CA ARG A 231 33.45 18.87 6.89
C ARG A 231 34.89 18.88 6.38
N SER A 232 35.16 18.27 5.23
CA SER A 232 36.49 18.30 4.63
C SER A 232 36.93 19.71 4.26
N ALA A 233 36.03 20.53 3.70
CA ALA A 233 36.32 21.93 3.41
C ALA A 233 36.65 22.73 4.67
N ASN A 234 35.92 22.52 5.77
CA ASN A 234 36.21 23.16 7.06
C ASN A 234 37.57 22.74 7.63
N GLN A 235 37.95 21.46 7.50
CA GLN A 235 39.27 20.99 7.91
C GLN A 235 40.39 21.66 7.11
N LEU A 236 40.23 21.78 5.78
CA LEU A 236 41.19 22.47 4.93
C LEU A 236 41.35 23.94 5.29
N MET A 237 40.24 24.63 5.60
CA MET A 237 40.30 26.02 6.06
C MET A 237 41.03 26.15 7.40
N ALA A 238 40.80 25.23 8.34
CA ALA A 238 41.52 25.21 9.61
C ALA A 238 43.04 25.03 9.39
N SER A 239 43.46 24.05 8.58
CA SER A 239 44.88 23.85 8.26
C SER A 239 45.50 25.04 7.51
N SER A 240 44.74 25.70 6.63
CA SER A 240 45.19 26.93 5.96
C SER A 240 45.42 28.07 6.96
N ASN A 241 44.56 28.20 7.96
CA ASN A 241 44.73 29.22 9.01
C ASN A 241 45.95 28.94 9.89
N GLU A 242 46.21 27.67 10.23
CA GLU A 242 47.41 27.25 10.97
C GLU A 242 48.69 27.57 10.17
N LEU A 243 48.70 27.28 8.86
CA LEU A 243 49.82 27.64 7.98
C LEU A 243 50.05 29.15 7.91
N MET A 244 48.99 29.95 7.83
CA MET A 244 49.09 31.41 7.85
C MET A 244 49.63 31.93 9.18
N ALA A 245 49.21 31.35 10.30
CA ALA A 245 49.75 31.70 11.62
C ALA A 245 51.25 31.39 11.71
N SER A 246 51.67 30.20 11.28
CA SER A 246 53.10 29.81 11.26
C SER A 246 53.93 30.71 10.34
N SER A 247 53.40 31.08 9.17
CA SER A 247 54.04 32.04 8.25
C SER A 247 54.25 33.41 8.91
N ASN A 248 53.25 33.90 9.65
CA ASN A 248 53.37 35.17 10.39
C ASN A 248 54.43 35.10 11.50
N GLU A 249 54.52 34.00 12.23
CA GLU A 249 55.57 33.77 13.23
C GLU A 249 56.97 33.77 12.60
N LEU A 250 57.14 33.10 11.46
CA LEU A 250 58.40 33.10 10.71
C LEU A 250 58.79 34.51 10.25
N MET A 251 57.82 35.28 9.74
CA MET A 251 58.05 36.67 9.33
C MET A 251 58.44 37.57 10.51
N ALA A 252 57.82 37.37 11.68
CA ALA A 252 58.19 38.08 12.90
C ALA A 252 59.63 37.73 13.33
N SER A 253 60.00 36.45 13.30
CA SER A 253 61.36 35.98 13.60
C SER A 253 62.40 36.52 12.61
N ALA A 254 62.07 36.58 11.32
CA ALA A 254 62.94 37.15 10.30
C ALA A 254 63.18 38.65 10.56
N LYS A 255 62.12 39.39 10.95
CA LYS A 255 62.24 40.80 11.31
C LYS A 255 63.14 41.02 12.53
N THR A 256 63.04 40.17 13.56
CA THR A 256 63.93 40.26 14.73
C THR A 256 65.39 39.93 14.37
N HIS A 257 65.62 38.95 13.51
CA HIS A 257 66.97 38.64 13.02
C HIS A 257 67.58 39.79 12.22
N LEU A 258 66.81 40.44 11.33
CA LEU A 258 67.27 41.59 10.58
C LEU A 258 67.63 42.77 11.50
N ALA A 259 66.81 43.03 12.53
CA ALA A 259 67.11 44.07 13.52
C ALA A 259 68.43 43.79 14.27
N SER A 260 68.63 42.56 14.77
CA SER A 260 69.87 42.16 15.43
C SER A 260 71.09 42.23 14.51
N SER A 261 70.93 41.84 13.24
CA SER A 261 71.99 41.97 12.24
C SER A 261 72.36 43.44 11.99
N ASN A 262 71.38 44.35 12.00
CA ASN A 262 71.63 45.78 11.84
C ASN A 262 72.41 46.36 13.03
N GLU A 263 72.04 45.98 14.27
CA GLU A 263 72.79 46.36 15.48
C GLU A 263 74.26 45.88 15.43
N LEU A 264 74.51 44.67 14.92
CA LEU A 264 75.87 44.14 14.74
C LEU A 264 76.67 44.93 13.70
N VAL A 265 76.03 45.37 12.62
CA VAL A 265 76.64 46.22 11.59
C VAL A 265 76.98 47.59 12.17
N GLU A 266 76.06 48.21 12.91
CA GLU A 266 76.29 49.49 13.59
C GLU A 266 77.45 49.40 14.59
N SER A 267 77.48 48.34 15.40
CA SER A 267 78.59 48.07 16.33
C SER A 267 79.93 47.90 15.60
N SER A 268 79.94 47.19 14.47
CA SER A 268 81.14 47.01 13.66
C SER A 268 81.63 48.32 13.06
N ASN A 269 80.72 49.16 12.56
CA ASN A 269 81.05 50.48 12.03
C ASN A 269 81.66 51.39 13.12
N ALA A 270 81.09 51.43 14.32
CA ALA A 270 81.65 52.18 15.44
C ALA A 270 83.07 51.73 15.82
N ARG A 271 83.35 50.41 15.75
CA ARG A 271 84.71 49.87 15.96
C ARG A 271 85.68 50.31 14.87
N ILE A 272 85.25 50.33 13.60
CA ILE A 272 86.05 50.80 12.47
C ILE A 272 86.38 52.29 12.61
N GLU A 273 85.40 53.12 12.97
CA GLU A 273 85.61 54.55 13.21
C GLU A 273 86.61 54.79 14.35
N SER A 274 86.45 54.10 15.48
CA SER A 274 87.40 54.17 16.61
C SER A 274 88.82 53.75 16.21
N ALA A 275 88.97 52.68 15.43
CA ALA A 275 90.26 52.23 14.91
C ALA A 275 90.89 53.27 13.97
N SER A 276 90.07 53.89 13.12
CA SER A 276 90.50 54.92 12.17
C SER A 276 91.00 56.17 12.89
N LEU A 277 90.31 56.59 13.97
CA LEU A 277 90.73 57.72 14.81
C LEU A 277 92.06 57.42 15.54
N LYS A 278 92.20 56.22 16.11
CA LYS A 278 93.47 55.78 16.73
C LYS A 278 94.62 55.76 15.73
N LYS A 279 94.38 55.29 14.51
CA LYS A 279 95.37 55.31 13.41
C LYS A 279 95.78 56.74 13.06
N GLY A 280 94.83 57.67 12.97
CA GLY A 280 95.09 59.09 12.72
C GLY A 280 96.00 59.72 13.79
N LEU A 281 95.68 59.51 15.07
CA LEU A 281 96.50 59.99 16.19
C LEU A 281 97.92 59.37 16.19
N ALA A 282 98.03 58.08 15.85
CA ALA A 282 99.33 57.42 15.73
C ALA A 282 100.17 58.03 14.60
N LEU A 283 99.56 58.33 13.45
CA LEU A 283 100.23 58.97 12.31
C LEU A 283 100.70 60.39 12.66
N GLU A 284 99.88 61.17 13.37
CA GLU A 284 100.26 62.50 13.84
C GLU A 284 101.47 62.45 14.78
N LYS A 285 101.48 61.52 15.74
CA LYS A 285 102.63 61.28 16.62
C LYS A 285 103.88 60.85 15.85
N MET A 286 103.73 59.98 14.84
CA MET A 286 104.85 59.60 13.97
C MET A 286 105.44 60.81 13.25
N ASN A 287 104.60 61.68 12.67
CA ASN A 287 105.06 62.90 12.00
C ASN A 287 105.77 63.87 12.98
N GLU A 288 105.32 63.97 14.22
CA GLU A 288 106.00 64.77 15.26
C GLU A 288 107.38 64.19 15.61
N ILE A 289 107.47 62.86 15.73
CA ILE A 289 108.74 62.16 15.96
C ILE A 289 109.69 62.38 14.77
N GLU A 290 109.22 62.28 13.53
CA GLU A 290 110.02 62.55 12.33
C GLU A 290 110.58 63.98 12.33
N LYS A 291 109.75 64.99 12.65
CA LYS A 291 110.22 66.38 12.80
C LYS A 291 111.32 66.52 13.86
N LYS A 292 111.17 65.84 15.01
CA LYS A 292 112.19 65.84 16.08
C LYS A 292 113.48 65.15 15.63
N ILE A 293 113.38 64.05 14.88
CA ILE A 293 114.53 63.35 14.29
C ILE A 293 115.27 64.28 13.33
N ASP A 294 114.56 64.98 12.44
CA ASP A 294 115.19 65.88 11.48
C ASP A 294 115.85 67.08 12.16
N ALA A 295 115.21 67.69 13.17
CA ALA A 295 115.83 68.73 13.99
C ALA A 295 117.12 68.24 14.68
N THR A 296 117.11 67.00 15.19
CA THR A 296 118.29 66.37 15.80
C THR A 296 119.41 66.15 14.78
N LYS A 297 119.08 65.74 13.54
CA LYS A 297 120.05 65.63 12.44
C LYS A 297 120.68 66.99 12.10
N THR A 298 119.89 68.07 12.07
CA THR A 298 120.39 69.43 11.83
C THR A 298 121.37 69.88 12.92
N ILE A 299 121.01 69.73 14.20
CA ILE A 299 121.90 70.04 15.34
C ILE A 299 123.19 69.24 15.24
N ARG A 300 123.10 67.95 14.90
CA ARG A 300 124.29 67.11 14.72
C ARG A 300 125.20 67.64 13.61
N ALA A 301 124.65 68.02 12.46
CA ALA A 301 125.41 68.61 11.37
C ALA A 301 126.09 69.94 11.77
N GLU A 302 125.42 70.78 12.57
CA GLU A 302 126.02 72.00 13.14
C GLU A 302 127.18 71.69 14.09
N ILE A 303 127.02 70.71 14.97
CA ILE A 303 128.09 70.23 15.87
C ILE A 303 129.28 69.71 15.06
N ASP A 304 129.03 68.88 14.04
CA ASP A 304 130.07 68.32 13.18
C ASP A 304 130.81 69.46 12.44
N ASN A 305 130.10 70.47 11.93
CA ASN A 305 130.69 71.67 11.31
C ASN A 305 131.54 72.48 12.30
N TYR A 306 131.03 72.70 13.52
CA TYR A 306 131.76 73.40 14.58
C TYR A 306 133.06 72.68 14.95
N TRP A 307 133.00 71.36 15.13
CA TRP A 307 134.19 70.53 15.40
C TRP A 307 135.21 70.62 14.27
N ASN A 308 134.76 70.55 13.01
CA ASN A 308 135.65 70.70 11.85
C ASN A 308 136.32 72.08 11.81
N ASP A 309 135.59 73.16 12.08
CA ASP A 309 136.14 74.52 12.16
C ASP A 309 137.20 74.64 13.28
N LEU A 310 136.90 74.07 14.45
CA LEU A 310 137.83 74.06 15.59
C LEU A 310 139.12 73.29 15.25
N ILE A 311 138.99 72.10 14.64
CA ILE A 311 140.11 71.28 14.18
C ILE A 311 140.95 72.08 13.17
N ASN A 312 140.32 72.71 12.18
CA ASN A 312 141.01 73.50 11.16
C ASN A 312 141.76 74.70 11.76
N LYS A 313 141.16 75.44 12.70
CA LYS A 313 141.81 76.54 13.43
C LYS A 313 143.05 76.08 14.21
N GLU A 314 142.98 74.92 14.85
CA GLU A 314 144.12 74.36 15.59
C GLU A 314 145.23 73.88 14.64
N ILE A 315 144.87 73.30 13.49
CA ILE A 315 145.81 72.97 12.40
C ILE A 315 146.50 74.25 11.88
N GLU A 316 145.76 75.31 11.58
CA GLU A 316 146.31 76.59 11.12
C GLU A 316 147.25 77.23 12.16
N LYS A 317 146.89 77.19 13.45
CA LYS A 317 147.71 77.70 14.55
C LYS A 317 149.04 76.94 14.63
N ARG A 318 149.01 75.62 14.48
CA ARG A 318 150.23 74.79 14.41
C ARG A 318 151.09 75.14 13.19
N ASN A 319 150.48 75.36 12.03
CA ASN A 319 151.19 75.76 10.81
C ASN A 319 151.85 77.15 10.94
N LYS A 320 151.21 78.13 11.62
CA LYS A 320 151.79 79.46 11.88
C LYS A 320 152.98 79.46 12.84
N CYS A 321 152.99 78.59 13.85
CA CYS A 321 154.12 78.47 14.79
C CYS A 321 155.35 77.75 14.20
N HIS A 322 155.27 77.17 13.00
CA HIS A 322 156.37 76.40 12.40
C HIS A 322 157.32 77.19 11.49
N CYS A 323 157.17 78.51 11.32
CA CYS A 323 158.04 79.36 10.47
C CYS A 323 158.95 80.37 11.22
N THR A 324 159.24 80.17 12.51
CA THR A 324 160.30 80.95 13.24
C THR A 324 161.52 80.12 13.60
N ARG A 325 161.70 78.97 12.95
CA ARG A 325 162.92 78.16 13.03
C ARG A 325 163.35 77.74 11.64
N SER A 326 164.01 78.66 10.93
CA SER A 326 165.30 78.49 10.25
C SER A 326 165.48 79.59 9.21
#